data_AF-A0AAJ6IG22-F1
#
_entry.id   AF-A0AAJ6IG22-F1
#
_cell.length_a   1.000
_cell.length_b   1.000
_cell.length_c   1.000
_cell.angle_alpha   90.00
_cell.angle_beta   90.00
_cell.angle_gamma   90.00
#
_symmetry.space_group_name_H-M   'P 1'
#
loop_
_entity.id
_entity.type
_entity.pdbx_description
1 polymer ?
#
loop_
_entity_poly.entity_id
_entity_poly.type
_entity_poly.pdbx_seq_one_letter_code
_entity_poly.pdbx_strand_id
1 'polypeptide(L)'
;MSFAILRLQKLKSFADVGGSLSHNYRNRETLNADSDRTHLNDHDLDTNEKCMSAIRDRIPEKRRKDAVLCIEHLITASPDWDGWGTEKETAFFEQSKKWLENKYGKNNVVSTTIHRDETTPHLVAYVVPVDEETGRLNAKKFIGGSRHTLSQMQTDFAVQVKDLGLERGIEGSKAKHTSIREYYNDVNNYEPEPNIVLQTPEPNGMFESKTQYAERIIESVIEQIEPKLKELNLLANQTRSAKKDAQNALKTASEARKALSDLQEHVKPYLDALDGLDQTWKEYFDKTLRAAKEQVLEKRKQLQVEKENEELSLKLKKEERIFQMEWNNTFAGFNKEQIKNYEYQLECLEQDYPVEFYRQIQIKSLQENLILNPNYKRYSKNEFHQEPEQKVQPTQKNDQEKRSGNDYDSPPPF
;
A
#
# COMPACT_ATOMS: atom_id res chain seq x y z
N MET A 1 15.27 7.61 4.91
CA MET A 1 16.13 8.20 3.85
C MET A 1 15.67 7.59 2.56
N SER A 2 15.30 8.41 1.57
CA SER A 2 14.74 7.95 0.31
C SER A 2 15.75 8.17 -0.82
N PHE A 3 15.88 7.20 -1.70
CA PHE A 3 16.88 7.18 -2.76
C PHE A 3 16.26 7.48 -4.11
N ALA A 4 17.00 8.21 -4.94
CA ALA A 4 16.73 8.31 -6.37
C ALA A 4 17.17 7.00 -7.07
N ILE A 5 16.28 6.42 -7.87
CA ILE A 5 16.51 5.15 -8.54
C ILE A 5 16.49 5.38 -10.06
N LEU A 6 17.65 5.18 -10.67
CA LEU A 6 17.82 5.23 -12.13
C LEU A 6 18.33 3.88 -12.61
N ARG A 7 17.69 3.32 -13.62
CA ARG A 7 18.12 2.08 -14.26
C ARG A 7 17.98 2.21 -15.77
N LEU A 8 18.84 1.52 -16.50
CA LEU A 8 18.71 1.40 -17.95
C LEU A 8 18.77 -0.03 -18.44
N GLN A 9 18.11 -0.27 -19.57
CA GLN A 9 18.19 -1.50 -20.36
C GLN A 9 18.48 -1.17 -21.82
N LYS A 10 19.36 -1.96 -22.44
CA LYS A 10 19.69 -1.82 -23.87
C LYS A 10 18.75 -2.69 -24.69
N LEU A 11 17.97 -2.08 -25.58
CA LEU A 11 17.10 -2.77 -26.51
C LEU A 11 17.79 -2.81 -27.88
N LYS A 12 18.12 -4.02 -28.34
CA LYS A 12 18.96 -4.22 -29.55
C LYS A 12 18.15 -4.71 -30.75
N SER A 13 16.91 -5.13 -30.53
CA SER A 13 15.99 -5.57 -31.58
C SER A 13 14.65 -4.84 -31.49
N PHE A 14 13.94 -4.77 -32.61
CA PHE A 14 12.56 -4.27 -32.62
C PHE A 14 11.61 -5.18 -31.84
N ALA A 15 11.96 -6.46 -31.66
CA ALA A 15 11.20 -7.36 -30.79
C ALA A 15 11.38 -6.97 -29.31
N ASP A 16 12.59 -6.58 -28.90
CA ASP A 16 12.86 -6.10 -27.53
C ASP A 16 12.06 -4.81 -27.25
N VAL A 17 12.06 -3.89 -28.22
CA VAL A 17 11.30 -2.63 -28.15
C VAL A 17 9.80 -2.90 -28.11
N GLY A 18 9.29 -3.73 -29.02
CA GLY A 18 7.87 -4.09 -29.06
C GLY A 18 7.41 -4.82 -27.79
N GLY A 19 8.23 -5.71 -27.25
CA GLY A 19 7.94 -6.42 -26.01
C GLY A 19 7.85 -5.50 -24.80
N SER A 20 8.72 -4.49 -24.73
CA SER A 20 8.64 -3.46 -23.68
C SER A 20 7.46 -2.52 -23.88
N LEU A 21 7.23 -2.05 -25.11
CA LEU A 21 6.09 -1.19 -25.42
C LEU A 21 4.76 -1.88 -25.11
N SER A 22 4.62 -3.17 -25.44
CA SER A 22 3.44 -3.95 -25.11
C SER A 22 3.17 -4.01 -23.59
N HIS A 23 4.22 -4.07 -22.76
CA HIS A 23 4.10 -4.00 -21.31
C HIS A 23 3.69 -2.62 -20.81
N ASN A 24 4.40 -1.58 -21.26
CA ASN A 24 4.24 -0.23 -20.75
C ASN A 24 2.92 0.42 -21.20
N TYR A 25 2.40 0.01 -22.37
CA TYR A 25 1.08 0.42 -22.84
C TYR A 25 -0.06 -0.53 -22.40
N ARG A 26 0.22 -1.51 -21.53
CA ARG A 26 -0.76 -2.49 -21.02
C ARG A 26 -1.49 -3.30 -22.11
N ASN A 27 -0.85 -3.52 -23.25
CA ASN A 27 -1.38 -4.36 -24.34
C ASN A 27 -1.17 -5.86 -24.10
N ARG A 28 -0.57 -6.23 -22.97
CA ARG A 28 -0.47 -7.60 -22.45
C ARG A 28 -0.83 -7.60 -20.98
N GLU A 29 -1.31 -8.74 -20.49
CA GLU A 29 -1.58 -8.93 -19.07
C GLU A 29 -0.30 -8.65 -18.24
N THR A 30 -0.44 -7.76 -17.26
CA THR A 30 0.64 -7.31 -16.40
C THR A 30 0.17 -7.50 -14.96
N LEU A 31 0.60 -8.61 -14.35
CA LEU A 31 0.03 -9.12 -13.09
C LEU A 31 0.17 -8.16 -11.89
N ASN A 32 1.15 -7.26 -11.92
CA ASN A 32 1.43 -6.29 -10.86
C ASN A 32 0.80 -4.91 -11.09
N ALA A 33 0.10 -4.71 -12.22
CA ALA A 33 -0.61 -3.48 -12.52
C ALA A 33 -2.08 -3.58 -12.10
N ASP A 34 -2.57 -2.53 -11.44
CA ASP A 34 -3.96 -2.37 -11.07
C ASP A 34 -4.76 -1.78 -12.23
N SER A 35 -5.64 -2.60 -12.83
CA SER A 35 -6.46 -2.19 -13.97
C SER A 35 -7.31 -0.94 -13.68
N ASP A 36 -7.77 -0.77 -12.45
CA ASP A 36 -8.62 0.35 -12.07
C ASP A 36 -7.85 1.67 -11.99
N ARG A 37 -6.52 1.61 -11.88
CA ARG A 37 -5.62 2.78 -11.83
C ARG A 37 -4.93 3.09 -13.15
N THR A 38 -5.08 2.25 -14.17
CA THR A 38 -4.39 2.41 -15.48
C THR A 38 -4.67 3.78 -16.11
N HIS A 39 -5.87 4.33 -15.91
CA HIS A 39 -6.26 5.65 -16.40
C HIS A 39 -5.48 6.83 -15.77
N LEU A 40 -4.72 6.59 -14.68
CA LEU A 40 -3.84 7.55 -14.03
C LEU A 40 -2.43 7.57 -14.63
N ASN A 41 -2.12 6.63 -15.52
CA ASN A 41 -0.88 6.62 -16.27
C ASN A 41 -0.87 7.79 -17.25
N ASP A 42 0.32 8.32 -17.50
CA ASP A 42 0.54 9.43 -18.42
C ASP A 42 1.51 9.00 -19.52
N HIS A 43 1.14 9.20 -20.78
CA HIS A 43 1.93 8.79 -21.93
C HIS A 43 2.14 9.99 -22.87
N ASP A 44 3.39 10.27 -23.25
CA ASP A 44 3.69 11.31 -24.25
C ASP A 44 3.05 11.00 -25.62
N LEU A 45 2.90 9.71 -25.94
CA LEU A 45 2.29 9.23 -27.18
C LEU A 45 1.18 8.24 -26.84
N ASP A 46 -0.01 8.41 -27.41
CA ASP A 46 -1.22 7.68 -27.02
C ASP A 46 -1.15 6.16 -27.18
N THR A 47 -0.36 5.66 -28.13
CA THR A 47 -0.32 4.22 -28.43
C THR A 47 1.10 3.70 -28.62
N ASN A 48 1.24 2.40 -28.38
CA ASN A 48 2.49 1.68 -28.55
C ASN A 48 2.98 1.76 -30.01
N GLU A 49 2.06 1.77 -30.99
CA GLU A 49 2.38 1.78 -32.42
C GLU A 49 2.91 3.13 -32.85
N LYS A 50 2.35 4.22 -32.31
CA LYS A 50 2.87 5.58 -32.49
C LYS A 50 4.27 5.68 -31.90
N CYS A 51 4.49 5.17 -30.69
CA CYS A 51 5.81 5.17 -30.06
C CYS A 51 6.83 4.32 -30.84
N MET A 52 6.44 3.14 -31.30
CA MET A 52 7.28 2.28 -32.13
C MET A 52 7.66 2.95 -33.45
N SER A 53 6.71 3.64 -34.07
CA SER A 53 6.94 4.40 -35.31
C SER A 53 7.91 5.56 -35.06
N ALA A 54 7.69 6.35 -34.01
CA ALA A 54 8.59 7.44 -33.64
C ALA A 54 10.02 6.96 -33.33
N ILE A 55 10.17 5.82 -32.64
CA ILE A 55 11.48 5.19 -32.40
C ILE A 55 12.12 4.78 -33.73
N ARG A 56 11.34 4.15 -34.62
CA ARG A 56 11.84 3.74 -35.95
C ARG A 56 12.29 4.93 -36.78
N ASP A 57 11.53 6.02 -36.78
CA ASP A 57 11.81 7.23 -37.56
C ASP A 57 13.06 7.94 -37.04
N ARG A 58 13.34 7.86 -35.73
CA ARG A 58 14.57 8.43 -35.15
C ARG A 58 15.82 7.58 -35.45
N ILE A 59 15.66 6.28 -35.73
CA ILE A 59 16.78 5.38 -36.00
C ILE A 59 17.31 5.57 -37.43
N PRO A 60 18.63 5.77 -37.64
CA PRO A 60 19.20 5.85 -38.97
C PRO A 60 19.08 4.53 -39.73
N GLU A 61 18.79 4.63 -41.04
CA GLU A 61 18.59 3.49 -41.93
C GLU A 61 19.82 2.54 -41.94
N LYS A 62 21.02 3.11 -42.10
CA LYS A 62 22.29 2.37 -42.05
C LYS A 62 22.82 2.27 -40.63
N ARG A 63 22.90 1.05 -40.10
CA ARG A 63 23.43 0.75 -38.76
C ARG A 63 24.07 -0.64 -38.71
N ARG A 64 24.93 -0.86 -37.71
CA ARG A 64 25.49 -2.19 -37.38
C ARG A 64 24.38 -3.12 -36.85
N LYS A 65 24.49 -4.42 -37.14
CA LYS A 65 23.49 -5.44 -36.75
C LYS A 65 23.25 -5.53 -35.24
N ASP A 66 24.30 -5.30 -34.45
CA ASP A 66 24.29 -5.38 -32.99
C ASP A 66 24.23 -4.00 -32.32
N ALA A 67 23.77 -2.98 -33.05
CA ALA A 67 23.53 -1.65 -32.51
C ALA A 67 22.49 -1.71 -31.38
N VAL A 68 22.69 -0.88 -30.36
CA VAL A 68 21.61 -0.58 -29.41
C VAL A 68 20.65 0.36 -30.12
N LEU A 69 19.44 -0.11 -30.41
CA LEU A 69 18.43 0.65 -31.14
C LEU A 69 17.78 1.68 -30.23
N CYS A 70 17.49 1.27 -28.99
CA CYS A 70 16.86 2.10 -27.98
C CYS A 70 17.45 1.78 -26.60
N ILE A 71 17.53 2.78 -25.74
CA ILE A 71 17.85 2.67 -24.32
C ILE A 71 16.56 2.96 -23.59
N GLU A 72 16.07 1.97 -22.86
CA GLU A 72 14.96 2.16 -21.93
C GLU A 72 15.53 2.60 -20.60
N HIS A 73 15.03 3.72 -20.07
CA HIS A 73 15.27 4.11 -18.68
C HIS A 73 14.05 3.79 -17.84
N LEU A 74 14.29 3.23 -16.65
CA LEU A 74 13.33 3.20 -15.55
C LEU A 74 13.83 4.18 -14.50
N ILE A 75 12.98 5.14 -14.14
CA ILE A 75 13.28 6.19 -13.18
C ILE A 75 12.18 6.20 -12.12
N THR A 76 12.58 6.07 -10.86
CA THR A 76 11.67 6.11 -9.70
C THR A 76 12.43 6.56 -8.46
N ALA A 77 11.76 6.58 -7.32
CA ALA A 77 12.36 6.84 -6.02
C ALA A 77 11.99 5.72 -5.04
N SER A 78 12.53 5.76 -3.82
CA SER A 78 12.12 4.80 -2.79
C SER A 78 10.59 4.80 -2.62
N PRO A 79 9.96 3.63 -2.42
CA PRO A 79 8.51 3.54 -2.19
C PRO A 79 8.02 4.35 -0.99
N ASP A 80 8.87 4.53 0.02
CA ASP A 80 8.59 5.28 1.25
C ASP A 80 8.85 6.80 1.14
N TRP A 81 9.18 7.30 -0.05
CA TRP A 81 9.40 8.73 -0.26
C TRP A 81 8.11 9.53 -0.03
N ASP A 82 8.20 10.58 0.78
CA ASP A 82 7.07 11.44 1.18
C ASP A 82 6.53 12.31 0.03
N GLY A 83 7.21 12.34 -1.12
CA GLY A 83 6.81 13.13 -2.28
C GLY A 83 5.75 12.49 -3.17
N TRP A 84 5.49 11.19 -3.05
CA TRP A 84 4.46 10.52 -3.85
C TRP A 84 3.07 11.08 -3.59
N GLY A 85 2.29 11.29 -4.67
CA GLY A 85 0.96 11.89 -4.58
C GLY A 85 0.94 13.38 -4.20
N THR A 86 2.09 14.06 -4.21
CA THR A 86 2.22 15.50 -3.95
C THR A 86 2.76 16.24 -5.18
N GLU A 87 2.85 17.57 -5.12
CA GLU A 87 3.50 18.37 -6.17
C GLU A 87 4.97 17.98 -6.40
N LYS A 88 5.65 17.42 -5.38
CA LYS A 88 7.02 16.90 -5.53
C LYS A 88 7.09 15.77 -6.55
N GLU A 89 6.06 14.93 -6.68
CA GLU A 89 6.02 13.84 -7.66
C GLU A 89 6.08 14.40 -9.09
N THR A 90 5.25 15.40 -9.39
CA THR A 90 5.26 16.07 -10.69
C THR A 90 6.63 16.68 -10.97
N ALA A 91 7.19 17.42 -10.00
CA ALA A 91 8.52 17.98 -10.11
C ALA A 91 9.59 16.90 -10.34
N PHE A 92 9.51 15.76 -9.66
CA PHE A 92 10.43 14.65 -9.83
C PHE A 92 10.45 14.11 -11.26
N PHE A 93 9.26 13.89 -11.85
CA PHE A 93 9.17 13.37 -13.23
C PHE A 93 9.59 14.41 -14.28
N GLU A 94 9.25 15.69 -14.08
CA GLU A 94 9.71 16.78 -14.95
C GLU A 94 11.24 16.93 -14.93
N GLN A 95 11.84 16.92 -13.73
CA GLN A 95 13.29 16.98 -13.57
C GLN A 95 13.99 15.75 -14.17
N SER A 96 13.36 14.57 -14.05
CA SER A 96 13.85 13.33 -14.65
C SER A 96 13.85 13.39 -16.18
N LYS A 97 12.76 13.89 -16.79
CA LYS A 97 12.67 14.12 -18.24
C LYS A 97 13.73 15.12 -18.70
N LYS A 98 13.86 16.24 -17.99
CA LYS A 98 14.87 17.27 -18.29
C LYS A 98 16.30 16.73 -18.21
N TRP A 99 16.59 15.87 -17.24
CA TRP A 99 17.90 15.22 -17.14
C TRP A 99 18.20 14.33 -18.35
N LEU A 100 17.20 13.55 -18.80
CA LEU A 100 17.32 12.74 -20.01
C LEU A 100 17.56 13.62 -21.25
N GLU A 101 16.78 14.69 -21.42
CA GLU A 101 16.93 15.62 -22.54
C GLU A 101 18.30 16.31 -22.55
N ASN A 102 18.80 16.73 -21.39
CA ASN A 102 20.13 17.33 -21.26
C ASN A 102 21.24 16.33 -21.60
N LYS A 103 21.06 15.07 -21.20
CA LYS A 103 22.07 14.03 -21.38
C LYS A 103 22.13 13.48 -22.80
N TYR A 104 20.97 13.24 -23.40
CA TYR A 104 20.87 12.57 -24.70
C TYR A 104 20.53 13.54 -25.83
N GLY A 105 20.02 14.73 -25.54
CA GLY A 105 19.40 15.63 -26.49
C GLY A 105 17.89 15.39 -26.58
N LYS A 106 17.11 16.48 -26.70
CA LYS A 106 15.64 16.43 -26.73
C LYS A 106 15.09 15.49 -27.81
N ASN A 107 15.66 15.52 -29.01
CA ASN A 107 15.24 14.67 -30.13
C ASN A 107 15.54 13.17 -29.92
N ASN A 108 16.43 12.84 -28.98
CA ASN A 108 16.76 11.45 -28.65
C ASN A 108 15.84 10.86 -27.59
N VAL A 109 15.16 11.68 -26.78
CA VAL A 109 14.11 11.24 -25.84
C VAL A 109 12.80 11.16 -26.62
N VAL A 110 12.49 9.99 -27.15
CA VAL A 110 11.38 9.83 -28.12
C VAL A 110 10.01 9.83 -27.44
N SER A 111 9.91 9.20 -26.28
CA SER A 111 8.67 9.11 -25.51
C SER A 111 8.98 8.84 -24.05
N THR A 112 8.23 9.49 -23.17
CA THR A 112 8.15 9.14 -21.74
C THR A 112 6.77 8.62 -21.39
N THR A 113 6.71 7.73 -20.41
CA THR A 113 5.48 7.22 -19.82
C THR A 113 5.64 7.19 -18.31
N ILE A 114 4.66 7.68 -17.57
CA ILE A 114 4.61 7.60 -16.11
C ILE A 114 3.52 6.59 -15.74
N HIS A 115 3.91 5.50 -15.07
CA HIS A 115 2.98 4.54 -14.51
C HIS A 115 2.63 4.92 -13.08
N ARG A 116 1.33 4.95 -12.78
CA ARG A 116 0.75 5.16 -11.45
C ARG A 116 -0.21 4.05 -11.05
N ASP A 117 -0.24 2.97 -11.81
CA ASP A 117 -1.09 1.79 -11.62
C ASP A 117 -0.35 0.63 -10.93
N GLU A 118 0.94 0.76 -10.66
CA GLU A 118 1.75 -0.22 -9.92
C GLU A 118 1.96 0.22 -8.45
N THR A 119 2.78 -0.52 -7.71
CA THR A 119 3.08 -0.26 -6.30
C THR A 119 3.76 1.09 -6.08
N THR A 120 4.69 1.46 -6.96
CA THR A 120 5.45 2.72 -6.85
C THR A 120 5.41 3.44 -8.19
N PRO A 121 5.03 4.73 -8.22
CA PRO A 121 5.05 5.49 -9.45
C PRO A 121 6.45 5.51 -10.07
N HIS A 122 6.51 5.34 -11.39
CA HIS A 122 7.79 5.32 -12.09
C HIS A 122 7.65 5.80 -13.53
N LEU A 123 8.72 6.42 -14.02
CA LEU A 123 8.84 6.89 -15.39
C LEU A 123 9.64 5.88 -16.20
N VAL A 124 9.09 5.49 -17.34
CA VAL A 124 9.79 4.78 -18.39
C VAL A 124 10.07 5.73 -19.54
N ALA A 125 11.32 5.80 -19.99
CA ALA A 125 11.71 6.61 -21.14
C ALA A 125 12.36 5.77 -22.23
N TYR A 126 11.97 6.02 -23.48
CA TYR A 126 12.59 5.43 -24.65
C TYR A 126 13.53 6.43 -25.31
N VAL A 127 14.82 6.13 -25.25
CA VAL A 127 15.89 7.00 -25.76
C VAL A 127 16.59 6.33 -26.94
N VAL A 128 16.55 6.95 -28.12
CA VAL A 128 17.30 6.48 -29.29
C VAL A 128 18.67 7.17 -29.29
N PRO A 129 19.79 6.45 -29.10
CA PRO A 129 21.09 7.07 -28.83
C PRO A 129 21.80 7.51 -30.13
N VAL A 130 21.22 8.43 -30.90
CA VAL A 130 21.87 9.01 -32.08
C VAL A 130 22.87 10.06 -31.66
N ASP A 131 24.09 9.95 -32.16
CA ASP A 131 25.10 10.98 -32.04
C ASP A 131 24.91 12.01 -33.15
N GLU A 132 24.45 13.21 -32.80
CA GLU A 132 24.13 14.28 -33.75
C GLU A 132 25.34 14.70 -34.61
N GLU A 133 26.57 14.56 -34.10
CA GLU A 133 27.79 14.88 -34.86
C GLU A 133 28.03 13.90 -36.01
N THR A 134 27.61 12.63 -35.85
CA THR A 134 27.90 11.57 -36.82
C THR A 134 26.67 11.04 -37.54
N GLY A 135 25.47 11.36 -37.05
CA GLY A 135 24.19 10.80 -37.50
C GLY A 135 24.01 9.31 -37.23
N ARG A 136 24.89 8.68 -36.42
CA ARG A 136 24.90 7.23 -36.17
C ARG A 136 24.46 6.90 -34.75
N LEU A 137 23.96 5.69 -34.54
CA LEU A 137 23.69 5.16 -33.20
C LEU A 137 25.00 4.96 -32.43
N ASN A 138 25.11 5.60 -31.26
CA ASN A 138 26.29 5.58 -30.41
C ASN A 138 25.93 5.55 -28.91
N ALA A 139 25.33 4.45 -28.45
CA ALA A 139 25.05 4.27 -27.02
C ALA A 139 26.31 4.43 -26.14
N LYS A 140 27.48 3.99 -26.61
CA LYS A 140 28.73 4.07 -25.85
C LYS A 140 29.12 5.52 -25.51
N LYS A 141 28.81 6.50 -26.37
CA LYS A 141 29.03 7.93 -26.08
C LYS A 141 28.26 8.39 -24.84
N PHE A 142 27.00 7.96 -24.72
CA PHE A 142 26.11 8.46 -23.66
C PHE A 142 26.19 7.67 -22.35
N ILE A 143 26.26 6.34 -22.43
CA ILE A 143 26.21 5.44 -21.26
C ILE A 143 27.54 4.76 -20.96
N GLY A 144 28.58 5.08 -21.74
CA GLY A 144 29.92 4.54 -21.57
C GLY A 144 30.04 3.05 -21.91
N GLY A 145 31.21 2.52 -21.59
CA GLY A 145 31.51 1.08 -21.63
C GLY A 145 31.99 0.52 -20.29
N SER A 146 32.00 1.32 -19.23
CA SER A 146 32.58 0.97 -17.93
C SER A 146 31.58 1.17 -16.79
N ARG A 147 31.81 0.46 -15.69
CA ARG A 147 31.06 0.64 -14.44
C ARG A 147 31.19 2.06 -13.89
N HIS A 148 32.34 2.71 -14.11
CA HIS A 148 32.59 4.08 -13.68
C HIS A 148 31.60 5.07 -14.31
N THR A 149 31.38 5.00 -15.63
CA THR A 149 30.43 5.90 -16.31
C THR A 149 29.00 5.74 -15.79
N LEU A 150 28.57 4.50 -15.51
CA LEU A 150 27.27 4.24 -14.92
C LEU A 150 27.19 4.68 -13.45
N SER A 151 28.27 4.56 -12.68
CA SER A 151 28.33 5.07 -11.29
C SER A 151 28.22 6.60 -11.25
N GLN A 152 28.92 7.29 -12.15
CA GLN A 152 28.82 8.74 -12.28
C GLN A 152 27.42 9.16 -12.68
N MET A 153 26.77 8.41 -13.58
CA MET A 153 25.39 8.67 -13.99
C MET A 153 24.41 8.63 -12.81
N GLN A 154 24.58 7.70 -11.87
CA GLN A 154 23.79 7.66 -10.63
C GLN A 154 24.02 8.92 -9.78
N THR A 155 25.28 9.37 -9.69
CA THR A 155 25.63 10.61 -8.98
C THR A 155 24.99 11.82 -9.64
N ASP A 156 25.13 11.97 -10.96
CA ASP A 156 24.62 13.11 -11.72
C ASP A 156 23.10 13.20 -11.63
N PHE A 157 22.41 12.05 -11.70
CA PHE A 157 20.96 12.00 -11.54
C PHE A 157 20.53 12.35 -10.11
N ALA A 158 21.19 11.80 -9.09
CA ALA A 158 20.88 12.14 -7.71
C ALA A 158 21.10 13.64 -7.39
N VAL A 159 22.10 14.27 -8.01
CA VAL A 159 22.30 15.73 -7.92
C VAL A 159 21.14 16.49 -8.53
N GLN A 160 20.61 16.03 -9.67
CA GLN A 160 19.47 16.68 -10.32
C GLN A 160 18.28 16.79 -9.38
N VAL A 161 17.91 15.71 -8.69
CA VAL A 161 16.68 15.62 -7.87
C VAL A 161 16.90 15.84 -6.37
N LYS A 162 18.07 16.37 -5.99
CA LYS A 162 18.49 16.50 -4.58
C LYS A 162 17.59 17.46 -3.78
N ASP A 163 17.09 18.50 -4.43
CA ASP A 163 16.16 19.48 -3.86
C ASP A 163 14.83 18.86 -3.40
N LEU A 164 14.49 17.69 -3.92
CA LEU A 164 13.29 16.93 -3.56
C LEU A 164 13.47 16.02 -2.33
N GLY A 165 14.65 16.07 -1.68
CA GLY A 165 14.97 15.25 -0.51
C GLY A 165 15.39 13.82 -0.84
N LEU A 166 15.74 13.55 -2.12
CA LEU A 166 16.22 12.27 -2.58
C LEU A 166 17.74 12.21 -2.58
N GLU A 167 18.28 11.07 -2.16
CA GLU A 167 19.71 10.83 -2.10
C GLU A 167 20.19 9.83 -3.15
N ARG A 168 21.50 9.83 -3.39
CA ARG A 168 22.15 8.83 -4.23
C ARG A 168 22.11 7.47 -3.53
N GLY A 169 21.83 6.40 -4.29
CA GLY A 169 22.01 5.03 -3.81
C GLY A 169 23.46 4.75 -3.37
N ILE A 170 23.66 3.68 -2.60
CA ILE A 170 24.96 3.31 -2.00
C ILE A 170 26.03 3.13 -3.09
N GLU A 171 27.12 3.91 -3.01
CA GLU A 171 28.25 3.76 -3.92
C GLU A 171 28.97 2.43 -3.73
N GLY A 172 29.34 1.79 -4.83
CA GLY A 172 29.99 0.48 -4.78
C GLY A 172 29.09 -0.66 -4.30
N SER A 173 27.76 -0.45 -4.24
CA SER A 173 26.80 -1.49 -3.85
C SER A 173 27.08 -2.82 -4.54
N LYS A 174 27.03 -3.89 -3.75
CA LYS A 174 27.16 -5.29 -4.19
C LYS A 174 25.81 -5.91 -4.55
N ALA A 175 24.72 -5.15 -4.43
CA ALA A 175 23.39 -5.61 -4.81
C ALA A 175 23.39 -6.03 -6.29
N LYS A 176 22.89 -7.24 -6.55
CA LYS A 176 22.65 -7.71 -7.91
C LYS A 176 21.24 -7.30 -8.30
N HIS A 177 21.08 -6.87 -9.54
CA HIS A 177 19.75 -6.64 -10.07
C HIS A 177 19.02 -7.98 -10.17
N THR A 178 17.86 -8.07 -9.52
CA THR A 178 16.91 -9.17 -9.64
C THR A 178 15.77 -8.67 -10.51
N SER A 179 15.42 -9.41 -11.57
CA SER A 179 14.27 -9.05 -12.41
C SER A 179 12.98 -9.10 -11.59
N ILE A 180 11.93 -8.40 -12.01
CA ILE A 180 10.63 -8.43 -11.32
C ILE A 180 10.09 -9.86 -11.23
N ARG A 181 10.27 -10.66 -12.29
CA ARG A 181 9.88 -12.07 -12.31
C ARG A 181 10.71 -12.92 -11.36
N GLU A 182 12.02 -12.72 -11.29
CA GLU A 182 12.88 -13.39 -10.30
C GLU A 182 12.54 -12.93 -8.90
N TYR A 183 12.25 -11.65 -8.67
CA TYR A 183 11.82 -11.14 -7.37
C TYR A 183 10.50 -11.77 -6.95
N TYR A 184 9.49 -11.81 -7.83
CA TYR A 184 8.24 -12.51 -7.53
C TYR A 184 8.41 -14.02 -7.46
N ASN A 185 9.33 -14.64 -8.21
CA ASN A 185 9.66 -16.06 -8.03
C ASN A 185 10.38 -16.31 -6.71
N ASP A 186 11.27 -15.42 -6.27
CA ASP A 186 12.02 -15.51 -5.02
C ASP A 186 11.10 -15.22 -3.83
N VAL A 187 10.07 -14.37 -4.01
CA VAL A 187 9.02 -14.07 -3.02
C VAL A 187 7.93 -15.14 -3.00
N ASN A 188 7.52 -15.68 -4.16
CA ASN A 188 6.46 -16.68 -4.27
C ASN A 188 6.97 -18.12 -4.12
N ASN A 189 8.23 -18.40 -4.49
CA ASN A 189 8.95 -19.66 -4.20
C ASN A 189 9.94 -19.47 -3.04
N TYR A 190 9.72 -18.48 -2.18
CA TYR A 190 10.36 -18.44 -0.88
C TYR A 190 9.84 -19.63 -0.06
N GLU A 191 10.40 -20.81 -0.29
CA GLU A 191 10.41 -21.84 0.72
C GLU A 191 11.45 -21.40 1.75
N PRO A 192 11.05 -21.13 3.01
CA PRO A 192 12.02 -21.08 4.08
C PRO A 192 12.45 -22.52 4.31
N GLU A 193 13.35 -23.04 3.49
CA GLU A 193 14.28 -24.02 3.99
C GLU A 193 15.46 -23.23 4.55
N PRO A 194 15.47 -22.87 5.85
CA PRO A 194 16.73 -22.70 6.49
C PRO A 194 17.35 -24.11 6.44
N ASN A 195 18.29 -24.31 5.52
CA ASN A 195 19.09 -25.53 5.52
C ASN A 195 20.02 -25.42 6.74
N ILE A 196 19.45 -25.66 7.93
CA ILE A 196 20.16 -25.65 9.20
C ILE A 196 20.87 -26.98 9.27
N VAL A 197 22.11 -27.01 8.80
CA VAL A 197 23.01 -28.13 9.07
C VAL A 197 23.41 -28.03 10.54
N LEU A 198 22.62 -28.67 11.41
CA LEU A 198 22.89 -28.75 12.85
C LEU A 198 24.12 -29.62 13.08
N GLN A 199 25.16 -29.05 13.67
CA GLN A 199 26.33 -29.83 14.09
C GLN A 199 26.06 -30.42 15.48
N THR A 200 25.94 -31.75 15.55
CA THR A 200 25.80 -32.47 16.81
C THR A 200 27.18 -32.80 17.38
N PRO A 201 27.47 -32.53 18.66
CA PRO A 201 28.70 -32.98 19.28
C PRO A 201 28.80 -34.51 19.26
N GLU A 202 30.00 -35.03 19.01
CA GLU A 202 30.31 -36.47 19.16
C GLU A 202 30.20 -36.88 20.64
N PRO A 203 29.84 -38.15 20.94
CA PRO A 203 29.79 -38.67 22.29
C PRO A 203 31.14 -38.57 23.00
N ASN A 204 31.17 -38.12 24.25
CA ASN A 204 32.40 -38.04 25.04
C ASN A 204 32.77 -39.42 25.64
N GLY A 205 33.10 -40.39 24.77
CA GLY A 205 33.64 -41.69 25.17
C GLY A 205 32.77 -42.53 26.12
N MET A 206 33.32 -43.67 26.60
CA MET A 206 32.60 -44.77 27.27
C MET A 206 31.87 -44.44 28.59
N PHE A 207 31.98 -43.23 29.14
CA PHE A 207 31.43 -42.88 30.46
C PHE A 207 30.31 -41.83 30.42
N GLU A 208 29.92 -41.35 29.24
CA GLU A 208 28.78 -40.44 29.10
C GLU A 208 27.46 -41.22 29.12
N SER A 209 26.55 -40.86 30.02
CA SER A 209 25.22 -41.46 30.03
C SER A 209 24.38 -40.94 28.86
N LYS A 210 23.41 -41.76 28.39
CA LYS A 210 22.49 -41.37 27.30
C LYS A 210 21.77 -40.04 27.58
N THR A 211 21.46 -39.76 28.84
CA THR A 211 20.82 -38.53 29.28
C THR A 211 21.74 -37.32 29.16
N GLN A 212 23.00 -37.45 29.58
CA GLN A 212 24.00 -36.38 29.47
C GLN A 212 24.35 -36.05 28.02
N TYR A 213 24.42 -37.08 27.16
CA TYR A 213 24.59 -36.88 25.72
C TYR A 213 23.38 -36.15 25.11
N ALA A 214 22.15 -36.53 25.49
CA ALA A 214 20.93 -35.86 25.03
C ALA A 214 20.86 -34.39 25.49
N GLU A 215 21.24 -34.09 26.74
CA GLU A 215 21.31 -32.72 27.26
C GLU A 215 22.28 -31.86 26.46
N ARG A 216 23.48 -32.36 26.14
CA ARG A 216 24.47 -31.63 25.30
C ARG A 216 24.01 -31.41 23.87
N ILE A 217 23.30 -32.38 23.29
CA ILE A 217 22.71 -32.23 21.96
C ILE A 217 21.67 -31.11 21.99
N ILE A 218 20.82 -31.09 23.02
CA ILE A 218 19.78 -30.07 23.21
C ILE A 218 20.41 -28.69 23.43
N GLU A 219 21.42 -28.57 24.28
CA GLU A 219 22.15 -27.31 24.51
C GLU A 219 22.82 -26.79 23.23
N SER A 220 23.51 -27.65 22.47
CA SER A 220 24.13 -27.28 21.19
C SER A 220 23.09 -26.81 20.16
N VAL A 221 21.93 -27.44 20.12
CA VAL A 221 20.82 -27.05 19.23
C VAL A 221 20.22 -25.71 19.67
N ILE A 222 20.06 -25.47 20.98
CA ILE A 222 19.56 -24.19 21.51
C ILE A 222 20.56 -23.06 21.21
N GLU A 223 21.86 -23.26 21.45
CA GLU A 223 22.90 -22.26 21.16
C GLU A 223 22.96 -21.89 19.66
N GLN A 224 22.75 -22.86 18.77
CA GLN A 224 22.74 -22.63 17.32
C GLN A 224 21.46 -21.92 16.84
N ILE A 225 20.33 -22.13 17.51
CA ILE A 225 19.01 -21.60 17.10
C ILE A 225 18.72 -20.23 17.73
N GLU A 226 19.18 -19.97 18.96
CA GLU A 226 18.89 -18.74 19.71
C GLU A 226 19.31 -17.42 19.00
N PRO A 227 20.53 -17.27 18.44
CA PRO A 227 20.91 -16.05 17.73
C PRO A 227 20.09 -15.86 16.45
N LYS A 228 19.70 -16.96 15.79
CA LYS A 228 18.89 -16.94 14.57
C LYS A 228 17.43 -16.56 14.85
N LEU A 229 16.87 -17.02 15.98
CA LEU A 229 15.58 -16.55 16.48
C LEU A 229 15.60 -15.07 16.87
N LYS A 230 16.70 -14.56 17.44
CA LYS A 230 16.87 -13.13 17.72
C LYS A 230 16.94 -12.30 16.43
N GLU A 231 17.68 -12.77 15.43
CA GLU A 231 17.76 -12.16 14.10
C GLU A 231 16.40 -12.13 13.39
N LEU A 232 15.67 -13.25 13.39
CA LEU A 232 14.33 -13.36 12.82
C LEU A 232 13.30 -12.48 13.55
N ASN A 233 13.39 -12.35 14.87
CA ASN A 233 12.53 -11.45 15.63
C ASN A 233 12.88 -9.97 15.38
N LEU A 234 14.17 -9.64 15.21
CA LEU A 234 14.59 -8.29 14.84
C LEU A 234 14.06 -7.94 13.44
N LEU A 235 14.18 -8.87 12.49
CA LEU A 235 13.66 -8.74 11.13
C LEU A 235 12.12 -8.59 11.15
N ALA A 236 11.40 -9.46 11.87
CA ALA A 236 9.95 -9.40 12.02
C ALA A 236 9.45 -8.10 12.67
N ASN A 237 10.21 -7.54 13.62
CA ASN A 237 9.91 -6.25 14.23
C ASN A 237 10.19 -5.07 13.28
N GLN A 238 11.22 -5.15 12.45
CA GLN A 238 11.48 -4.18 11.37
C GLN A 238 10.38 -4.23 10.30
N THR A 239 9.90 -5.42 9.94
CA THR A 239 8.78 -5.64 9.00
C THR A 239 7.43 -5.18 9.57
N ARG A 240 7.27 -5.10 10.90
CA ARG A 240 6.07 -4.56 11.55
C ARG A 240 5.82 -3.07 11.23
N SER A 241 6.88 -2.31 10.93
CA SER A 241 6.75 -0.91 10.46
C SER A 241 6.27 -0.82 9.00
N ALA A 242 6.51 -1.86 8.20
CA ALA A 242 6.04 -2.00 6.82
C ALA A 242 4.61 -2.59 6.71
N LYS A 243 3.93 -2.80 7.85
CA LYS A 243 2.66 -3.53 7.92
C LYS A 243 1.43 -2.71 7.49
N LYS A 244 1.59 -1.43 7.19
CA LYS A 244 0.48 -0.56 6.71
C LYS A 244 0.02 -0.93 5.29
N ASP A 245 0.89 -1.57 4.49
CA ASP A 245 0.60 -1.89 3.08
C ASP A 245 0.16 -3.35 2.85
N ALA A 246 0.20 -4.19 3.89
CA ALA A 246 -0.12 -5.61 3.81
C ALA A 246 -1.61 -5.94 4.04
N GLN A 247 -2.52 -4.98 3.87
CA GLN A 247 -3.97 -5.25 3.91
C GLN A 247 -4.47 -6.04 2.68
N ASN A 248 -3.72 -6.03 1.57
CA ASN A 248 -4.03 -6.83 0.37
C ASN A 248 -3.52 -8.29 0.41
N ALA A 249 -2.74 -8.67 1.43
CA ALA A 249 -2.14 -10.01 1.57
C ALA A 249 -3.06 -11.02 2.30
N LEU A 250 -4.39 -10.91 2.19
CA LEU A 250 -5.34 -11.82 2.84
C LEU A 250 -5.55 -13.15 2.08
N LYS A 251 -4.73 -13.46 1.08
CA LYS A 251 -4.77 -14.71 0.29
C LYS A 251 -3.89 -15.83 0.89
N THR A 252 -2.96 -15.48 1.79
CA THR A 252 -1.93 -16.34 2.41
C THR A 252 -2.45 -17.21 3.57
N ALA A 253 -3.73 -17.07 3.96
CA ALA A 253 -4.33 -17.89 5.03
C ALA A 253 -4.56 -19.36 4.60
N SER A 254 -4.60 -19.63 3.30
CA SER A 254 -4.66 -20.99 2.73
C SER A 254 -3.31 -21.71 2.84
N GLU A 255 -2.22 -20.97 2.64
CA GLU A 255 -0.85 -21.49 2.65
C GLU A 255 -0.34 -21.72 4.07
N ALA A 256 -0.67 -20.83 5.01
CA ALA A 256 -0.39 -21.06 6.43
C ALA A 256 -1.13 -22.28 7.00
N ARG A 257 -2.30 -22.63 6.45
CA ARG A 257 -3.05 -23.86 6.79
C ARG A 257 -2.37 -25.12 6.25
N LYS A 258 -1.85 -25.06 5.04
CA LYS A 258 -1.12 -26.15 4.39
C LYS A 258 0.21 -26.41 5.09
N ALA A 259 0.97 -25.35 5.39
CA ALA A 259 2.21 -25.42 6.16
C ALA A 259 2.03 -25.98 7.58
N LEU A 260 0.90 -25.68 8.27
CA LEU A 260 0.58 -26.27 9.57
C LEU A 260 0.21 -27.76 9.49
N SER A 261 -0.45 -28.18 8.41
CA SER A 261 -0.79 -29.58 8.14
C SER A 261 0.47 -30.40 7.80
N ASP A 262 1.34 -29.84 6.95
CA ASP A 262 2.59 -30.46 6.51
C ASP A 262 3.59 -30.57 7.69
N LEU A 263 3.59 -29.58 8.59
CA LEU A 263 4.35 -29.59 9.85
C LEU A 263 3.80 -30.62 10.85
N GLN A 264 2.48 -30.80 10.94
CA GLN A 264 1.89 -31.88 11.76
C GLN A 264 2.26 -33.28 11.24
N GLU A 265 2.37 -33.47 9.93
CA GLU A 265 2.82 -34.75 9.34
C GLU A 265 4.33 -34.99 9.55
N HIS A 266 5.16 -33.95 9.46
CA HIS A 266 6.61 -34.06 9.65
C HIS A 266 7.05 -34.22 11.10
N VAL A 267 6.26 -33.73 12.06
CA VAL A 267 6.54 -33.84 13.50
C VAL A 267 6.02 -35.17 14.08
N LYS A 268 5.14 -35.87 13.35
CA LYS A 268 4.52 -37.14 13.77
C LYS A 268 5.52 -38.27 14.11
N PRO A 269 6.60 -38.52 13.33
CA PRO A 269 7.59 -39.54 13.67
C PRO A 269 8.41 -39.20 14.92
N TYR A 270 8.56 -37.91 15.21
CA TYR A 270 9.23 -37.42 16.41
C TYR A 270 8.32 -37.48 17.64
N LEU A 271 7.00 -37.28 17.48
CA LEU A 271 6.00 -37.55 18.52
C LEU A 271 5.92 -39.04 18.85
N ASP A 272 6.00 -39.91 17.84
CA ASP A 272 6.05 -41.38 18.00
C ASP A 272 7.37 -41.83 18.67
N ALA A 273 8.47 -41.10 18.47
CA ALA A 273 9.75 -41.33 19.17
C ALA A 273 9.77 -40.83 20.63
N LEU A 274 8.80 -40.00 21.04
CA LEU A 274 8.63 -39.47 22.40
C LEU A 274 7.71 -40.36 23.27
N ASP A 275 7.34 -41.55 22.80
CA ASP A 275 6.44 -42.49 23.50
C ASP A 275 7.05 -43.13 24.77
N GLY A 276 8.25 -42.68 25.17
CA GLY A 276 8.94 -43.08 26.39
C GLY A 276 9.23 -41.96 27.39
N LEU A 277 8.76 -40.72 27.17
CA LEU A 277 9.02 -39.60 28.09
C LEU A 277 7.86 -39.33 29.06
N ASP A 278 8.26 -39.02 30.29
CA ASP A 278 7.44 -38.82 31.48
C ASP A 278 6.28 -37.82 31.27
N GLN A 279 5.15 -38.12 31.94
CA GLN A 279 3.83 -37.54 31.71
C GLN A 279 3.77 -36.01 31.97
N THR A 280 4.68 -35.52 32.80
CA THR A 280 4.86 -34.10 33.16
C THR A 280 5.30 -33.22 31.97
N TRP A 281 6.12 -33.75 31.06
CA TRP A 281 6.65 -33.00 29.91
C TRP A 281 5.66 -32.92 28.75
N LYS A 282 4.85 -33.97 28.56
CA LYS A 282 3.71 -33.95 27.61
C LYS A 282 2.71 -32.86 28.00
N GLU A 283 2.40 -32.73 29.28
CA GLU A 283 1.49 -31.68 29.79
C GLU A 283 2.06 -30.26 29.65
N TYR A 284 3.37 -30.06 29.90
CA TYR A 284 4.01 -28.75 29.72
C TYR A 284 4.00 -28.30 28.26
N PHE A 285 4.31 -29.21 27.33
CA PHE A 285 4.32 -28.92 25.90
C PHE A 285 2.90 -28.62 25.39
N ASP A 286 1.92 -29.44 25.79
CA ASP A 286 0.52 -29.27 25.38
C ASP A 286 -0.10 -27.97 25.94
N LYS A 287 0.28 -27.59 27.17
CA LYS A 287 -0.12 -26.31 27.79
C LYS A 287 0.50 -25.11 27.07
N THR A 288 1.77 -25.20 26.69
CA THR A 288 2.48 -24.13 25.97
C THR A 288 1.93 -23.95 24.56
N LEU A 289 1.60 -25.05 23.88
CA LEU A 289 0.97 -25.03 22.55
C LEU A 289 -0.45 -24.45 22.58
N ARG A 290 -1.26 -24.80 23.60
CA ARG A 290 -2.60 -24.23 23.81
C ARG A 290 -2.54 -22.73 24.09
N ALA A 291 -1.63 -22.28 24.95
CA ALA A 291 -1.44 -20.87 25.26
C ALA A 291 -1.02 -20.05 24.01
N ALA A 292 -0.12 -20.59 23.20
CA ALA A 292 0.27 -19.97 21.93
C ALA A 292 -0.92 -19.87 20.95
N LYS A 293 -1.74 -20.92 20.87
CA LYS A 293 -2.93 -20.95 20.01
C LYS A 293 -3.99 -19.93 20.43
N GLU A 294 -4.22 -19.76 21.73
CA GLU A 294 -5.17 -18.78 22.26
C GLU A 294 -4.70 -17.34 22.02
N GLN A 295 -3.42 -17.04 22.20
CA GLN A 295 -2.88 -15.70 21.93
C GLN A 295 -3.02 -15.29 20.46
N VAL A 296 -2.81 -16.24 19.54
CA VAL A 296 -3.01 -16.01 18.10
C VAL A 296 -4.47 -15.75 17.77
N LEU A 297 -5.39 -16.51 18.38
CA LEU A 297 -6.83 -16.35 18.17
C LEU A 297 -7.34 -15.01 18.70
N GLU A 298 -6.85 -14.58 19.87
CA GLU A 298 -7.25 -13.32 20.49
C GLU A 298 -6.70 -12.12 19.70
N LYS A 299 -5.45 -12.21 19.23
CA LYS A 299 -4.88 -11.19 18.35
C LYS A 299 -5.64 -11.06 17.03
N ARG A 300 -6.16 -12.17 16.51
CA ARG A 300 -7.01 -12.18 15.31
C ARG A 300 -8.33 -11.46 15.52
N LYS A 301 -9.02 -11.68 16.65
CA LYS A 301 -10.27 -10.95 16.97
C LYS A 301 -10.03 -9.45 17.07
N GLN A 302 -8.94 -9.04 17.74
CA GLN A 302 -8.56 -7.62 17.84
C GLN A 302 -8.33 -6.98 16.47
N LEU A 303 -7.60 -7.66 15.58
CA LEU A 303 -7.35 -7.20 14.21
C LEU A 303 -8.63 -7.10 13.38
N GLN A 304 -9.60 -7.98 13.62
CA GLN A 304 -10.87 -7.94 12.92
C GLN A 304 -11.72 -6.74 13.36
N VAL A 305 -11.81 -6.49 14.66
CA VAL A 305 -12.48 -5.30 15.20
C VAL A 305 -11.81 -4.01 14.74
N GLU A 306 -10.49 -3.99 14.67
CA GLU A 306 -9.72 -2.83 14.18
C GLU A 306 -10.03 -2.52 12.70
N LYS A 307 -10.13 -3.56 11.86
CA LYS A 307 -10.53 -3.41 10.45
C LYS A 307 -11.97 -2.91 10.31
N GLU A 308 -12.90 -3.49 11.05
CA GLU A 308 -14.32 -3.08 11.03
C GLU A 308 -14.47 -1.62 11.47
N ASN A 309 -13.68 -1.17 12.46
CA ASN A 309 -13.64 0.23 12.89
C ASN A 309 -13.01 1.16 11.84
N GLU A 310 -11.98 0.72 11.13
CA GLU A 310 -11.34 1.49 10.05
C GLU A 310 -12.29 1.67 8.85
N GLU A 311 -12.98 0.59 8.44
CA GLU A 311 -13.99 0.63 7.39
C GLU A 311 -15.15 1.56 7.76
N LEU A 312 -15.64 1.48 9.01
CA LEU A 312 -16.69 2.36 9.50
C LEU A 312 -16.24 3.83 9.52
N SER A 313 -14.98 4.10 9.90
CA SER A 313 -14.40 5.45 9.88
C SER A 313 -14.33 6.02 8.46
N LEU A 314 -13.90 5.21 7.48
CA LEU A 314 -13.86 5.62 6.08
C LEU A 314 -15.26 5.88 5.52
N LYS A 315 -16.25 5.06 5.90
CA LYS A 315 -17.65 5.24 5.52
C LYS A 315 -18.21 6.55 6.06
N LEU A 316 -18.00 6.83 7.36
CA LEU A 316 -18.42 8.08 8.00
C LEU A 316 -17.78 9.31 7.33
N LYS A 317 -16.48 9.27 7.02
CA LYS A 317 -15.78 10.35 6.30
C LYS A 317 -16.29 10.55 4.87
N LYS A 318 -16.78 9.50 4.22
CA LYS A 318 -17.39 9.59 2.88
C LYS A 318 -18.77 10.24 2.97
N GLU A 319 -19.60 9.80 3.91
CA GLU A 319 -20.92 10.39 4.15
C GLU A 319 -20.82 11.87 4.53
N GLU A 320 -19.85 12.24 5.37
CA GLU A 320 -19.61 13.64 5.74
C GLU A 320 -19.19 14.50 4.55
N ARG A 321 -18.32 13.99 3.66
CA ARG A 321 -17.94 14.70 2.43
C ARG A 321 -19.13 14.92 1.48
N ILE A 322 -19.98 13.92 1.32
CA ILE A 322 -21.19 14.03 0.49
C ILE A 322 -22.13 15.07 1.08
N PHE A 323 -22.39 14.99 2.38
CA PHE A 323 -23.22 15.97 3.09
C PHE A 323 -22.71 17.41 2.93
N GLN A 324 -21.40 17.64 3.11
CA GLN A 324 -20.80 18.97 2.94
C GLN A 324 -20.93 19.48 1.50
N MET A 325 -20.77 18.61 0.51
CA MET A 325 -20.96 18.96 -0.90
C MET A 325 -22.41 19.36 -1.19
N GLU A 326 -23.39 18.57 -0.73
CA GLU A 326 -24.82 18.86 -0.88
C GLU A 326 -25.23 20.15 -0.17
N TRP A 327 -24.70 20.38 1.03
CA TRP A 327 -24.92 21.61 1.78
C TRP A 327 -24.35 22.82 1.03
N ASN A 328 -23.10 22.77 0.58
CA ASN A 328 -22.45 23.87 -0.15
C ASN A 328 -23.21 24.22 -1.43
N ASN A 329 -23.66 23.21 -2.18
CA ASN A 329 -24.46 23.43 -3.39
C ASN A 329 -25.82 24.06 -3.08
N THR A 330 -26.51 23.57 -2.04
CA THR A 330 -27.80 24.12 -1.59
C THR A 330 -27.63 25.57 -1.14
N PHE A 331 -26.64 25.85 -0.28
CA PHE A 331 -26.39 27.18 0.26
C PHE A 331 -25.98 28.18 -0.82
N ALA A 332 -25.20 27.78 -1.82
CA ALA A 332 -24.85 28.62 -2.97
C ALA A 332 -26.08 29.05 -3.78
N GLY A 333 -27.16 28.27 -3.75
CA GLY A 333 -28.43 28.58 -4.40
C GLY A 333 -29.35 29.49 -3.59
N PHE A 334 -29.00 29.84 -2.35
CA PHE A 334 -29.87 30.65 -1.50
C PHE A 334 -29.92 32.11 -1.93
N ASN A 335 -31.12 32.68 -1.88
CA ASN A 335 -31.32 34.11 -2.04
C ASN A 335 -31.03 34.86 -0.71
N LYS A 336 -30.98 36.20 -0.78
CA LYS A 336 -30.65 37.05 0.37
C LYS A 336 -31.59 36.87 1.58
N GLU A 337 -32.86 36.53 1.36
CA GLU A 337 -33.81 36.32 2.46
C GLU A 337 -33.58 34.96 3.14
N GLN A 338 -33.31 33.93 2.35
CA GLN A 338 -32.97 32.59 2.84
C GLN A 338 -31.66 32.58 3.63
N ILE A 339 -30.63 33.29 3.16
CA ILE A 339 -29.35 33.44 3.90
C ILE A 339 -29.60 34.10 5.26
N LYS A 340 -30.31 35.23 5.29
CA LYS A 340 -30.64 35.92 6.54
C LYS A 340 -31.46 35.08 7.50
N ASN A 341 -32.35 34.24 6.98
CA ASN A 341 -33.15 33.32 7.79
C ASN A 341 -32.30 32.17 8.35
N TYR A 342 -31.32 31.67 7.58
CA TYR A 342 -30.39 30.65 8.05
C TYR A 342 -29.44 31.20 9.14
N GLU A 343 -28.86 32.38 8.92
CA GLU A 343 -28.01 33.07 9.92
C GLU A 343 -28.77 33.30 11.24
N TYR A 344 -30.02 33.76 11.16
CA TYR A 344 -30.87 33.92 12.35
C TYR A 344 -31.10 32.59 13.09
N GLN A 345 -31.36 31.50 12.36
CA GLN A 345 -31.53 30.18 12.98
C GLN A 345 -30.22 29.67 13.62
N LEU A 346 -29.05 30.01 13.08
CA LEU A 346 -27.76 29.72 13.72
C LEU A 346 -27.58 30.51 15.02
N GLU A 347 -27.93 31.79 15.04
CA GLU A 347 -27.88 32.62 16.26
C GLU A 347 -28.78 32.05 17.36
N CYS A 348 -29.99 31.59 17.02
CA CYS A 348 -30.89 30.92 17.97
C CYS A 348 -30.27 29.61 18.50
N LEU A 349 -29.66 28.80 17.63
CA LEU A 349 -28.99 27.56 18.04
C LEU A 349 -27.76 27.81 18.92
N GLU A 350 -27.05 28.92 18.71
CA GLU A 350 -25.92 29.31 19.55
C GLU A 350 -26.35 29.63 20.98
N GLN A 351 -27.51 30.27 21.14
CA GLN A 351 -28.12 30.60 22.44
C GLN A 351 -28.76 29.38 23.12
N ASP A 352 -29.52 28.57 22.39
CA ASP A 352 -30.25 27.41 22.92
C ASP A 352 -29.29 26.26 23.31
N TYR A 353 -28.15 26.13 22.62
CA TYR A 353 -27.19 25.04 22.83
C TYR A 353 -25.79 25.60 23.11
N PRO A 354 -25.46 26.00 24.35
CA PRO A 354 -24.18 26.62 24.67
C PRO A 354 -22.98 25.66 24.53
N VAL A 355 -23.21 24.35 24.62
CA VAL A 355 -22.18 23.30 24.48
C VAL A 355 -21.99 22.96 23.01
N GLU A 356 -20.75 23.12 22.54
CA GLU A 356 -20.37 22.99 21.12
C GLU A 356 -20.80 21.67 20.48
N PHE A 357 -20.62 20.55 21.18
CA PHE A 357 -21.00 19.24 20.68
C PHE A 357 -22.49 19.14 20.34
N TYR A 358 -23.38 19.59 21.24
CA TYR A 358 -24.82 19.54 21.01
C TYR A 358 -25.27 20.56 19.96
N ARG A 359 -24.62 21.73 19.93
CA ARG A 359 -24.86 22.76 18.91
C ARG A 359 -24.56 22.26 17.50
N GLN A 360 -23.42 21.59 17.29
CA GLN A 360 -23.05 21.04 16.00
C GLN A 360 -24.05 19.99 15.48
N ILE A 361 -24.61 19.17 16.38
CA ILE A 361 -25.67 18.22 16.03
C ILE A 361 -26.93 18.96 15.53
N GLN A 362 -27.32 20.04 16.20
CA GLN A 362 -28.52 20.80 15.84
C GLN A 362 -28.32 21.62 14.55
N ILE A 363 -27.12 22.16 14.34
CA ILE A 363 -26.75 22.84 13.10
C ILE A 363 -26.80 21.86 11.93
N LYS A 364 -26.22 20.66 12.09
CA LYS A 364 -26.27 19.63 11.05
C LYS A 364 -27.72 19.24 10.71
N SER A 365 -28.56 19.05 11.72
CA SER A 365 -29.99 18.76 11.50
C SER A 365 -30.73 19.91 10.79
N LEU A 366 -30.41 21.16 11.11
CA LEU A 366 -30.96 22.33 10.41
C LEU A 366 -30.54 22.33 8.93
N GLN A 367 -29.27 22.06 8.65
CA GLN A 367 -28.72 21.97 7.29
C GLN A 367 -29.36 20.82 6.49
N GLU A 368 -29.53 19.64 7.08
CA GLU A 368 -30.22 18.51 6.45
C GLU A 368 -31.66 18.86 6.04
N ASN A 369 -32.41 19.52 6.93
CA ASN A 369 -33.77 19.97 6.60
C ASN A 369 -33.80 21.02 5.49
N LEU A 370 -32.79 21.89 5.43
CA LEU A 370 -32.65 22.93 4.41
C LEU A 370 -32.20 22.37 3.05
N ILE A 371 -31.41 21.29 3.02
CA ILE A 371 -31.10 20.53 1.80
C ILE A 371 -32.38 19.94 1.20
N LEU A 372 -33.23 19.34 2.05
CA LEU A 372 -34.50 18.74 1.61
C LEU A 372 -35.56 19.79 1.24
N ASN A 373 -35.59 20.91 1.97
CA ASN A 373 -36.52 22.01 1.76
C ASN A 373 -35.82 23.35 2.00
N PRO A 374 -35.39 24.05 0.94
CA PRO A 374 -34.69 25.34 1.04
C PRO A 374 -35.45 26.45 1.77
N ASN A 375 -36.77 26.29 1.99
CA ASN A 375 -37.60 27.23 2.73
C ASN A 375 -37.92 26.77 4.15
N TYR A 376 -37.27 25.73 4.65
CA TYR A 376 -37.46 25.23 6.01
C TYR A 376 -37.17 26.32 7.05
N LYS A 377 -38.06 26.46 8.03
CA LYS A 377 -37.95 27.44 9.12
C LYS A 377 -38.17 26.72 10.45
N ARG A 378 -37.06 26.42 11.14
CA ARG A 378 -37.08 25.94 12.53
C ARG A 378 -37.36 27.07 13.52
N TYR A 379 -36.86 28.26 13.19
CA TYR A 379 -37.12 29.50 13.89
C TYR A 379 -37.52 30.55 12.85
N SER A 380 -38.58 31.33 13.10
CA SER A 380 -39.11 32.32 12.17
C SER A 380 -39.11 33.72 12.79
N LYS A 381 -38.63 34.73 12.04
CA LYS A 381 -38.74 36.14 12.45
C LYS A 381 -40.18 36.61 12.66
N ASN A 382 -41.16 35.96 12.02
CA ASN A 382 -42.57 36.33 12.15
C ASN A 382 -43.25 35.78 13.42
N GLU A 383 -42.68 34.77 14.07
CA GLU A 383 -43.23 34.20 15.31
C GLU A 383 -42.79 34.99 16.55
N PHE A 384 -41.69 35.72 16.48
CA PHE A 384 -41.22 36.61 17.57
C PHE A 384 -41.94 37.97 17.64
N HIS A 385 -42.83 38.28 16.70
CA HIS A 385 -43.69 39.46 16.74
C HIS A 385 -45.07 39.19 17.36
N GLN A 386 -45.33 37.99 17.88
CA GLN A 386 -46.49 37.73 18.73
C GLN A 386 -46.05 37.76 20.20
N GLU A 387 -46.46 38.79 20.92
CA GLU A 387 -46.43 38.85 22.39
C GLU A 387 -47.12 37.62 23.00
N PRO A 388 -46.77 37.22 24.24
CA PRO A 388 -47.06 35.90 24.76
C PRO A 388 -48.54 35.77 25.17
N GLU A 389 -49.37 35.15 24.33
CA GLU A 389 -50.70 34.70 24.76
C GLU A 389 -50.67 33.28 25.34
N GLN A 390 -50.86 33.30 26.64
CA GLN A 390 -51.23 32.24 27.57
C GLN A 390 -52.09 31.07 27.04
N LYS A 391 -51.87 29.93 27.74
CA LYS A 391 -52.79 28.83 28.09
C LYS A 391 -52.87 27.63 27.13
N VAL A 392 -52.09 26.61 27.48
CA VAL A 392 -52.43 25.20 27.24
C VAL A 392 -53.31 24.70 28.38
N GLN A 393 -54.50 24.20 28.04
CA GLN A 393 -55.14 22.95 28.52
C GLN A 393 -56.63 22.90 28.09
N PRO A 394 -57.29 21.73 28.05
CA PRO A 394 -56.87 20.39 27.60
C PRO A 394 -57.97 19.73 26.70
N THR A 395 -57.99 18.39 26.59
CA THR A 395 -59.03 17.47 26.01
C THR A 395 -58.93 17.14 24.51
N GLN A 396 -59.20 15.94 23.98
CA GLN A 396 -59.66 14.62 24.47
C GLN A 396 -59.34 13.59 23.36
N LYS A 397 -58.78 12.41 23.66
CA LYS A 397 -59.46 11.08 23.64
C LYS A 397 -60.25 10.72 22.36
N ASN A 398 -59.84 9.64 21.68
CA ASN A 398 -60.58 8.37 21.58
C ASN A 398 -59.88 7.44 20.56
N ASP A 399 -59.46 6.25 21.00
CA ASP A 399 -60.14 4.95 20.80
C ASP A 399 -59.87 4.41 19.39
N GLN A 400 -59.56 3.15 19.13
CA GLN A 400 -59.61 1.90 19.86
C GLN A 400 -58.86 0.92 18.94
N GLU A 401 -58.05 0.01 19.48
CA GLU A 401 -58.23 -1.39 19.09
C GLU A 401 -57.71 -2.33 20.18
N LYS A 402 -58.60 -3.26 20.52
CA LYS A 402 -58.57 -4.13 21.68
C LYS A 402 -57.76 -5.39 21.40
N ARG A 403 -56.92 -5.70 22.39
CA ARG A 403 -56.77 -6.97 23.13
C ARG A 403 -56.88 -8.30 22.37
N SER A 404 -55.87 -9.15 22.57
CA SER A 404 -55.87 -10.24 23.56
C SER A 404 -54.51 -10.96 23.48
N GLY A 405 -53.90 -11.51 24.52
CA GLY A 405 -54.19 -11.61 25.94
C GLY A 405 -52.97 -12.28 26.60
N ASN A 406 -52.74 -11.92 27.86
CA ASN A 406 -52.13 -12.66 28.95
C ASN A 406 -51.23 -13.89 28.61
N ASP A 407 -50.00 -13.92 29.12
CA ASP A 407 -49.78 -14.39 30.49
C ASP A 407 -48.35 -14.12 30.97
N TYR A 408 -48.26 -14.04 32.30
CA TYR A 408 -47.06 -13.90 33.12
C TYR A 408 -46.06 -15.03 32.89
N ASP A 409 -44.76 -14.72 32.87
CA ASP A 409 -43.85 -15.32 33.86
C ASP A 409 -42.53 -14.54 34.02
N SER A 410 -42.11 -14.42 35.27
CA SER A 410 -40.87 -13.79 35.73
C SER A 410 -39.64 -14.66 35.40
N PRO A 411 -38.42 -14.08 35.31
CA PRO A 411 -37.20 -14.79 34.93
C PRO A 411 -36.70 -15.66 36.11
N PRO A 412 -35.86 -16.69 35.89
CA PRO A 412 -34.42 -16.49 36.13
C PRO A 412 -33.52 -17.52 35.36
N PRO A 413 -32.32 -17.86 35.85
CA PRO A 413 -31.04 -17.39 35.33
C PRO A 413 -30.27 -18.51 34.60
N PHE A 414 -29.29 -18.18 33.76
CA PHE A 414 -27.97 -18.82 33.67
C PHE A 414 -27.09 -18.03 32.69
#